data_AF-V7F283-F1
#
_entry.id   AF-V7F283-F1
#
_cell.length_a   1.000
_cell.length_b   1.000
_cell.length_c   1.000
_cell.angle_alpha   90.00
_cell.angle_beta   90.00
_cell.angle_gamma   90.00
#
_symmetry.space_group_name_H-M   'P 1'
#
loop_
_entity.id
_entity.type
_entity.pdbx_description
1 polymer ?
#
loop_
_entity_poly.entity_id
_entity_poly.type
_entity_poly.pdbx_seq_one_letter_code
_entity_poly.pdbx_strand_id
1 'polypeptide(L)'
;MADELATEIIAKIRAHAEPGGEEITTNTELTALGIHSLELTEIIFDLEEQYGIEIEMNTVDAWSNLKNVGDMVEAVRALIAKKA
;
A
#
# COMPACT_ATOMS: atom_id res chain seq x y z
N MET A 1 5.34 17.20 -5.46
CA MET A 1 6.20 16.01 -5.27
C MET A 1 5.85 15.19 -4.02
N ALA A 2 4.86 15.57 -3.18
CA ALA A 2 4.49 14.78 -2.00
C ALA A 2 3.39 13.74 -2.27
N ASP A 3 2.65 13.87 -3.37
CA ASP A 3 1.42 13.08 -3.62
C ASP A 3 1.52 12.12 -4.81
N GLU A 4 2.64 12.07 -5.54
CA GLU A 4 2.83 11.10 -6.63
C GLU A 4 2.84 9.67 -6.09
N LEU A 5 3.62 9.41 -5.04
CA LEU A 5 3.63 8.11 -4.37
C LEU A 5 2.24 7.70 -3.87
N ALA A 6 1.53 8.63 -3.23
CA ALA A 6 0.18 8.38 -2.75
C ALA A 6 -0.75 8.00 -3.91
N THR A 7 -0.68 8.73 -5.02
CA THR A 7 -1.49 8.48 -6.21
C THR A 7 -1.16 7.13 -6.85
N GLU A 8 0.13 6.76 -6.93
CA GLU A 8 0.56 5.47 -7.47
C GLU A 8 0.12 4.30 -6.59
N ILE A 9 0.29 4.41 -5.27
CA ILE A 9 -0.15 3.40 -4.31
C ILE A 9 -1.67 3.24 -4.36
N ILE A 10 -2.42 4.35 -4.34
CA ILE A 10 -3.88 4.33 -4.49
C ILE A 10 -4.28 3.67 -5.80
N ALA A 11 -3.59 3.96 -6.91
CA ALA A 11 -3.89 3.35 -8.21
C ALA A 11 -3.61 1.84 -8.23
N LYS A 12 -2.54 1.37 -7.57
CA LYS A 12 -2.24 -0.06 -7.43
C LYS A 12 -3.27 -0.77 -6.55
N ILE A 13 -3.52 -0.22 -5.37
CA ILE A 13 -4.57 -0.70 -4.46
C ILE A 13 -5.89 -0.79 -5.22
N ARG A 14 -6.25 0.24 -6.00
CA ARG A 14 -7.46 0.24 -6.85
C ARG A 14 -7.48 -0.88 -7.90
N ALA A 15 -6.33 -1.22 -8.46
CA ALA A 15 -6.22 -2.27 -9.47
C ALA A 15 -6.37 -3.68 -8.86
N HIS A 16 -5.98 -3.87 -7.60
CA HIS A 16 -6.16 -5.11 -6.85
C HIS A 16 -7.51 -5.19 -6.12
N ALA A 17 -8.04 -4.04 -5.68
CA ALA A 17 -9.33 -3.92 -5.03
C ALA A 17 -10.49 -4.32 -5.97
N GLU A 18 -11.58 -4.78 -5.38
CA GLU A 18 -12.79 -5.07 -6.16
C GLU A 18 -13.27 -3.81 -6.90
N PRO A 19 -13.69 -3.93 -8.18
CA PRO A 19 -14.14 -2.81 -9.00
C PRO A 19 -15.51 -2.31 -8.52
N GLY A 20 -15.50 -1.59 -7.40
CA GLY A 20 -16.66 -1.02 -6.71
C GLY A 20 -16.70 0.50 -6.75
N GLY A 21 -16.13 1.15 -7.78
CA GLY A 21 -16.49 2.49 -8.26
C GLY A 21 -16.37 3.71 -7.32
N GLU A 22 -16.04 3.56 -6.04
CA GLU A 22 -15.90 4.69 -5.12
C GLU A 22 -14.51 5.31 -5.17
N GLU A 23 -14.46 6.60 -4.83
CA GLU A 23 -13.23 7.38 -4.77
C GLU A 23 -12.35 6.81 -3.65
N ILE A 24 -11.30 6.06 -4.01
CA ILE A 24 -10.33 5.56 -3.03
C ILE A 24 -9.53 6.75 -2.53
N THR A 25 -9.68 7.04 -1.25
CA THR A 25 -8.94 8.08 -0.55
C THR A 25 -8.04 7.45 0.50
N THR A 26 -7.13 8.24 1.10
CA THR A 26 -6.30 7.78 2.22
C THR A 26 -7.11 7.34 3.43
N ASN A 27 -8.38 7.78 3.57
CA ASN A 27 -9.27 7.35 4.65
C ASN A 27 -10.01 6.04 4.35
N THR A 28 -9.92 5.52 3.12
CA THR A 28 -10.62 4.28 2.74
C THR A 28 -9.94 3.08 3.40
N GLU A 29 -10.74 2.19 4.00
CA GLU A 29 -10.21 0.97 4.63
C GLU A 29 -9.79 -0.08 3.58
N LEU A 30 -8.61 -0.69 3.76
CA LEU A 30 -8.10 -1.72 2.84
C LEU A 30 -9.01 -2.96 2.83
N THR A 31 -9.52 -3.32 4.00
CA THR A 31 -10.48 -4.43 4.16
C THR A 31 -11.82 -4.15 3.48
N ALA A 32 -12.25 -2.89 3.40
CA ALA A 32 -13.47 -2.50 2.69
C ALA A 32 -13.30 -2.56 1.16
N LEU A 33 -12.05 -2.49 0.68
CA LEU A 33 -11.69 -2.62 -0.73
C LEU A 33 -11.57 -4.09 -1.18
N GLY A 34 -11.80 -5.04 -0.27
CA GLY A 34 -11.61 -6.47 -0.53
C GLY A 34 -10.16 -6.93 -0.36
N ILE A 35 -9.24 -6.04 0.01
CA ILE A 35 -7.83 -6.39 0.14
C ILE A 35 -7.63 -7.27 1.36
N HIS A 36 -7.48 -8.56 1.09
CA HIS A 36 -7.16 -9.59 2.08
C HIS A 36 -5.65 -9.83 2.18
N SER A 37 -5.22 -10.64 3.15
CA SER A 37 -3.79 -10.95 3.39
C SER A 37 -3.04 -11.47 2.15
N LEU A 38 -3.75 -12.13 1.21
CA LEU A 38 -3.19 -12.56 -0.08
C LEU A 38 -2.88 -11.38 -1.00
N GLU A 39 -3.85 -10.51 -1.26
CA GLU A 39 -3.64 -9.31 -2.08
C GLU A 39 -2.63 -8.36 -1.44
N LEU A 40 -2.65 -8.19 -0.12
CA LEU A 40 -1.62 -7.45 0.61
C LEU A 40 -0.22 -8.01 0.33
N THR A 41 -0.07 -9.34 0.33
CA THR A 41 1.21 -9.99 0.03
C THR A 41 1.63 -9.72 -1.42
N GLU A 42 0.71 -9.82 -2.38
CA GLU A 42 1.00 -9.52 -3.79
C GLU A 42 1.41 -8.06 -4.00
N ILE A 43 0.70 -7.12 -3.37
CA ILE A 43 1.03 -5.70 -3.46
C ILE A 43 2.39 -5.42 -2.81
N ILE A 44 2.71 -6.05 -1.68
CA ILE A 44 4.04 -5.95 -1.05
C ILE A 44 5.13 -6.37 -2.04
N PHE A 45 5.01 -7.56 -2.65
CA PHE A 45 5.99 -8.04 -3.63
C PHE A 45 6.15 -7.10 -4.82
N ASP A 46 5.04 -6.60 -5.36
CA ASP A 46 5.05 -5.67 -6.50
C ASP A 46 5.71 -4.33 -6.14
N LEU A 47 5.51 -3.84 -4.91
CA LEU A 47 6.16 -2.64 -4.39
C LEU A 47 7.65 -2.85 -4.10
N GLU A 48 8.04 -4.02 -3.60
CA GLU A 48 9.45 -4.39 -3.45
C GLU A 48 10.17 -4.37 -4.79
N GLU A 49 9.62 -4.99 -5.83
CA GLU A 49 10.22 -4.97 -7.18
C GLU A 49 10.22 -3.57 -7.79
N GLN A 50 9.10 -2.84 -7.72
CA GLN A 50 8.97 -1.54 -8.37
C GLN A 50 9.87 -0.46 -7.75
N TYR A 51 9.94 -0.40 -6.42
CA TYR A 51 10.76 0.59 -5.71
C TYR A 51 12.15 0.02 -5.33
N GLY A 52 12.39 -1.26 -5.60
CA GLY A 52 13.57 -2.02 -5.20
C GLY A 52 13.76 -2.11 -3.69
N ILE A 53 12.72 -1.85 -2.89
CA ILE A 53 12.80 -1.83 -1.42
C ILE A 53 12.77 -3.26 -0.89
N GLU A 54 13.47 -3.52 0.21
CA GLU A 54 13.42 -4.80 0.91
C GLU A 54 12.58 -4.59 2.17
N ILE A 55 11.41 -5.19 2.23
CA ILE A 55 10.47 -5.02 3.32
C ILE A 55 10.87 -6.00 4.43
N GLU A 56 11.57 -5.48 5.44
CA GLU A 56 11.95 -6.27 6.62
C GLU A 56 10.71 -6.85 7.32
N MET A 57 10.86 -7.98 8.00
CA MET A 57 9.77 -8.66 8.73
C MET A 57 9.01 -7.73 9.70
N ASN A 58 9.71 -6.77 10.31
CA ASN A 58 9.10 -5.72 11.14
C ASN A 58 8.10 -4.85 10.38
N THR A 59 8.37 -4.61 9.10
CA THR A 59 7.50 -3.83 8.24
C THR A 59 6.34 -4.66 7.71
N VAL A 60 6.52 -5.94 7.40
CA VAL A 60 5.39 -6.84 7.08
C VAL A 60 4.35 -6.87 8.22
N ASP A 61 4.81 -6.86 9.48
CA ASP A 61 3.94 -6.81 10.65
C ASP A 61 3.23 -5.44 10.78
N ALA A 62 3.94 -4.35 10.51
CA ALA A 62 3.34 -3.01 10.43
C ALA A 62 2.30 -2.92 9.31
N TRP A 63 2.54 -3.61 8.18
CA TRP A 63 1.64 -3.64 7.03
C TRP A 63 0.38 -4.46 7.30
N SER A 64 0.53 -5.55 8.05
CA SER A 64 -0.59 -6.37 8.53
C SER A 64 -1.51 -5.62 9.50
N ASN A 65 -0.99 -4.57 10.15
CA ASN A 65 -1.75 -3.70 11.05
C ASN A 65 -2.35 -2.46 10.36
N LEU A 66 -2.12 -2.27 9.06
CA LEU A 66 -2.68 -1.13 8.33
C LEU A 66 -4.18 -1.29 8.19
N LYS A 67 -4.91 -0.21 8.48
CA LYS A 67 -6.37 -0.21 8.40
C LYS A 67 -6.85 0.48 7.14
N ASN A 68 -6.20 1.58 6.78
CA ASN A 68 -6.58 2.40 5.64
C ASN A 68 -5.44 2.56 4.63
N VAL A 69 -5.80 3.07 3.46
CA VAL A 69 -4.87 3.35 2.36
C VAL A 69 -3.82 4.39 2.76
N GLY A 70 -4.16 5.36 3.60
CA GLY A 70 -3.24 6.38 4.10
C GLY A 70 -2.08 5.78 4.89
N ASP A 71 -2.37 4.87 5.81
CA ASP A 71 -1.35 4.16 6.60
C ASP A 71 -0.38 3.43 5.66
N MET A 72 -0.90 2.80 4.60
CA MET A 72 -0.09 2.09 3.60
C MET A 72 0.83 3.02 2.81
N VAL A 73 0.29 4.15 2.35
CA VAL A 73 1.08 5.19 1.66
C VAL A 73 2.21 5.69 2.55
N GLU A 74 1.93 5.98 3.82
CA GLU A 74 2.96 6.45 4.76
C GLU A 74 4.01 5.38 5.03
N ALA A 75 3.60 4.11 5.18
CA ALA A 75 4.51 3.00 5.39
C ALA A 75 5.49 2.81 4.22
N VAL A 76 4.98 2.83 2.98
CA VAL A 76 5.82 2.76 1.77
C VAL A 76 6.73 3.97 1.67
N ARG A 77 6.20 5.16 1.93
CA ARG A 77 6.99 6.40 1.89
C ARG A 77 8.15 6.36 2.88
N ALA A 78 7.91 5.88 4.09
CA ALA A 78 8.93 5.73 5.11
C ALA A 78 10.01 4.71 4.70
N LEU A 79 9.62 3.60 4.06
CA LEU A 79 10.56 2.60 3.55
C LEU A 79 11.46 3.14 2.44
N ILE A 80 10.87 3.82 1.46
CA ILE A 80 11.64 4.45 0.37
C ILE A 80 12.59 5.52 0.94
N ALA A 81 12.12 6.34 1.88
CA ALA A 81 12.94 7.35 2.53
C ALA A 81 14.07 6.76 3.40
N LYS A 82 13.87 5.58 4.01
CA LYS A 82 14.89 4.86 4.79
C LYS A 82 15.96 4.23 3.90
N LYS A 83 15.60 3.88 2.65
CA LYS A 83 16.53 3.35 1.64
C LYS A 83 17.35 4.44 0.93
N ALA A 84 16.81 5.65 0.84
CA ALA A 84 17.41 6.80 0.14
C ALA A 84 18.64 7.39 0.85
#